data_AF-A0A3M7GJH7-F1
#
_entry.id   AF-A0A3M7GJH7-F1
#
_cell.length_a   1.000
_cell.length_b   1.000
_cell.length_c   1.000
_cell.angle_alpha   90.00
_cell.angle_beta   90.00
_cell.angle_gamma   90.00
#
_symmetry.space_group_name_H-M   'P 1'
#
loop_
_entity.id
_entity.type
_entity.pdbx_description
1 polymer ?
#
loop_
_entity_poly.entity_id
_entity_poly.type
_entity_poly.pdbx_seq_one_letter_code
_entity_poly.pdbx_strand_id
1 'polypeptide(L)'
;MLDNTDSFFCRGNPLVANPDISGLGVILSFVLSAYLVMLWALFAYGCGLLPASLLRTADRRCFFANSRRVHSEWYFALQKATIIFADQQIITGIGILVAGYANLDSGISAYHWQIITYLAWMSSNVHLTTLTLLRDWLDANRVLRRWRIAGMTILLLLLAAALMPTTKYVWISALRDHPLRQASWTPDHGNDGLGLGIPAKCFWDFRDPSRGELFRDVNIDSPFSFAILILGYVWKLSQLYNGSRTWSKKWLRCVPEWLLEHAAIHELRSQHSWPFGSRLRYRLIMLVYVPMVAWLEFLDSFAASLWLLLLGLIWGSMQIFLPRNSAPSHVVREESVWGFGQILPLLFLLQPAAATFEHFYASHMDRKFRKQQSELLLEMRHQDSMKSLQSSVTTLAASDADCDALMAKETATKLSDCFRTMKLGRPGQRAATNETPPHQEFLYSSQFFKSILWSYHLLILGCACLVFTVSGLSSVSLKGNVWEWAIWGVAGSFGWICLIYVPIGSFFSKAFK
;
A
#
# COMPACT_ATOMS: atom_id res chain seq x y z
N MET A 1 29.84 -34.55 12.27
CA MET A 1 29.27 -35.62 11.43
C MET A 1 27.82 -35.26 11.20
N LEU A 2 27.52 -34.59 10.08
CA LEU A 2 26.15 -34.46 9.57
C LEU A 2 25.95 -35.68 8.68
N ASP A 3 24.96 -36.50 9.00
CA ASP A 3 24.74 -37.81 8.43
C ASP A 3 24.56 -37.78 6.91
N ASN A 4 25.14 -38.76 6.22
CA ASN A 4 25.11 -38.91 4.76
C ASN A 4 23.68 -38.94 4.17
N THR A 5 22.66 -39.27 4.97
CA THR A 5 21.24 -39.29 4.60
C THR A 5 20.62 -37.91 4.38
N ASP A 6 20.94 -36.93 5.22
CA ASP A 6 20.44 -35.54 5.05
C ASP A 6 21.04 -34.90 3.79
N SER A 7 22.30 -35.26 3.47
CA SER A 7 22.97 -34.83 2.24
C SER A 7 22.33 -35.38 0.96
N PHE A 8 21.59 -36.48 1.06
CA PHE A 8 20.90 -37.11 -0.08
C PHE A 8 19.49 -36.53 -0.26
N PHE A 9 18.79 -36.26 0.85
CA PHE A 9 17.48 -35.62 0.86
C PHE A 9 17.46 -34.23 0.17
N CYS A 10 18.57 -33.49 0.28
CA CYS A 10 18.72 -32.17 -0.34
C CYS A 10 19.30 -32.19 -1.78
N ARG A 11 19.42 -33.36 -2.45
CA ARG A 11 19.93 -33.47 -3.83
C ARG A 11 18.90 -33.15 -4.92
N GLY A 12 17.66 -32.88 -4.54
CA GLY A 12 16.55 -32.63 -5.46
C GLY A 12 15.85 -33.92 -5.84
N ASN A 13 14.53 -33.93 -5.66
CA ASN A 13 13.65 -35.01 -6.10
C ASN A 13 12.79 -34.48 -7.26
N PRO A 14 12.21 -35.34 -8.10
CA PRO A 14 11.19 -34.93 -9.06
C PRO A 14 10.07 -34.17 -8.35
N LEU A 15 9.62 -33.06 -8.93
CA LEU A 15 8.56 -32.26 -8.33
C LEU A 15 7.23 -33.04 -8.38
N VAL A 16 6.62 -33.27 -7.21
CA VAL A 16 5.30 -33.91 -7.09
C VAL A 16 4.22 -32.84 -6.91
N ALA A 17 3.11 -32.98 -7.63
CA ALA A 17 1.97 -32.07 -7.55
C ALA A 17 1.30 -32.09 -6.17
N ASN A 18 0.89 -30.91 -5.70
CA ASN A 18 0.12 -30.78 -4.47
C ASN A 18 -1.08 -29.82 -4.66
N PRO A 19 -2.21 -30.32 -5.20
CA PRO A 19 -3.36 -29.48 -5.55
C PRO A 19 -4.02 -28.79 -4.35
N ASP A 20 -3.76 -29.20 -3.12
CA ASP A 20 -4.31 -28.55 -1.92
C ASP A 20 -3.53 -27.28 -1.53
N ILE A 21 -2.30 -27.12 -2.05
CA ILE A 21 -1.41 -26.00 -1.74
C ILE A 21 -1.24 -25.09 -2.97
N SER A 22 -0.78 -25.67 -4.08
CA SER A 22 -0.49 -25.00 -5.35
C SER A 22 -1.63 -25.11 -6.37
N GLY A 23 -2.77 -25.66 -5.94
CA GLY A 23 -3.96 -25.77 -6.76
C GLY A 23 -4.44 -24.42 -7.29
N LEU A 24 -4.92 -24.41 -8.53
CA LEU A 24 -5.36 -23.19 -9.20
C LEU A 24 -6.47 -22.47 -8.42
N GLY A 25 -7.44 -23.20 -7.87
CA GLY A 25 -8.52 -22.60 -7.08
C GLY A 25 -8.04 -21.97 -5.77
N VAL A 26 -7.07 -22.60 -5.09
CA VAL A 26 -6.46 -22.04 -3.87
C VAL A 26 -5.74 -20.74 -4.22
N ILE A 27 -4.89 -20.75 -5.24
CA ILE A 27 -4.16 -19.55 -5.68
C ILE A 27 -5.13 -18.42 -6.04
N LEU A 28 -6.14 -18.72 -6.87
CA LEU A 28 -7.14 -17.74 -7.28
C LEU A 28 -7.89 -17.16 -6.10
N SER A 29 -8.20 -17.94 -5.06
CA SER A 29 -8.94 -17.42 -3.89
C SER A 29 -8.20 -16.29 -3.17
N PHE A 30 -6.88 -16.42 -2.95
CA PHE A 30 -6.06 -15.39 -2.32
C PHE A 30 -5.82 -14.21 -3.25
N VAL A 31 -5.46 -14.48 -4.51
CA VAL A 31 -5.16 -13.45 -5.51
C VAL A 31 -6.41 -12.61 -5.79
N LEU A 32 -7.56 -13.23 -6.08
CA LEU A 32 -8.81 -12.51 -6.34
C LEU A 32 -9.25 -11.69 -5.13
N SER A 33 -9.17 -12.24 -3.90
CA SER A 33 -9.47 -11.47 -2.69
C SER A 33 -8.62 -10.20 -2.59
N ALA A 34 -7.31 -10.33 -2.84
CA ALA A 34 -6.37 -9.21 -2.76
C ALA A 34 -6.62 -8.14 -3.81
N TYR A 35 -6.84 -8.53 -5.07
CA TYR A 35 -7.16 -7.60 -6.14
C TYR A 35 -8.54 -6.97 -5.98
N LEU A 36 -9.56 -7.70 -5.51
CA LEU A 36 -10.91 -7.13 -5.28
C LEU A 36 -10.87 -6.04 -4.21
N VAL A 37 -10.21 -6.29 -3.07
CA VAL A 37 -10.06 -5.28 -2.01
C VAL A 37 -9.24 -4.07 -2.49
N MET A 38 -8.21 -4.30 -3.31
CA MET A 38 -7.46 -3.21 -3.95
C MET A 38 -8.32 -2.38 -4.91
N LEU A 39 -9.09 -3.04 -5.78
CA LEU A 39 -10.01 -2.37 -6.71
C LEU A 39 -11.06 -1.55 -5.96
N TRP A 40 -11.57 -2.07 -4.83
CA TRP A 40 -12.45 -1.29 -3.97
C TRP A 40 -11.76 -0.10 -3.33
N ALA A 41 -10.49 -0.22 -2.94
CA ALA A 41 -9.73 0.91 -2.42
C ALA A 41 -9.56 2.02 -3.47
N LEU A 42 -9.23 1.63 -4.71
CA LEU A 42 -9.13 2.54 -5.86
C LEU A 42 -10.47 3.19 -6.20
N PHE A 43 -11.54 2.39 -6.22
CA PHE A 43 -12.90 2.86 -6.48
C PHE A 43 -13.37 3.83 -5.38
N ALA A 44 -13.13 3.52 -4.12
CA ALA A 44 -13.49 4.38 -2.99
C ALA A 44 -12.75 5.73 -3.04
N TYR A 45 -11.47 5.70 -3.40
CA TYR A 45 -10.64 6.89 -3.58
C TYR A 45 -11.12 7.76 -4.75
N GLY A 46 -11.32 7.18 -5.93
CA GLY A 46 -11.74 7.91 -7.13
C GLY A 46 -13.19 8.41 -7.08
N CYS A 47 -14.10 7.65 -6.49
CA CYS A 47 -15.52 8.05 -6.39
C CYS A 47 -15.82 8.97 -5.19
N GLY A 48 -14.86 9.18 -4.31
CA GLY A 48 -15.01 10.01 -3.13
C GLY A 48 -15.93 9.44 -2.05
N LEU A 49 -15.82 8.12 -1.85
CA LEU A 49 -16.49 7.38 -0.78
C LEU A 49 -15.67 7.41 0.52
N LEU A 50 -14.42 7.86 0.48
CA LEU A 50 -13.54 7.87 1.65
C LEU A 50 -13.82 9.06 2.59
N PRO A 51 -13.85 8.83 3.91
CA PRO A 51 -14.02 9.91 4.88
C PRO A 51 -12.86 10.91 4.86
N ALA A 52 -13.22 12.16 5.17
CA ALA A 52 -12.33 13.30 5.20
C ALA A 52 -11.08 13.08 6.07
N SER A 53 -11.20 12.35 7.18
CA SER A 53 -10.12 11.97 8.12
C SER A 53 -8.97 11.20 7.47
N LEU A 54 -9.27 10.39 6.44
CA LEU A 54 -8.29 9.57 5.73
C LEU A 54 -7.58 10.33 4.61
N LEU A 55 -8.27 11.26 3.95
CA LEU A 55 -7.70 12.08 2.88
C LEU A 55 -6.85 13.21 3.43
N ARG A 56 -5.58 13.27 3.01
CA ARG A 56 -4.65 14.35 3.37
C ARG A 56 -4.79 15.55 2.42
N THR A 57 -4.06 16.62 2.75
CA THR A 57 -4.09 17.88 2.00
C THR A 57 -3.69 17.66 0.53
N ALA A 58 -2.65 16.86 0.27
CA ALA A 58 -2.24 16.51 -1.09
C ALA A 58 -3.34 15.78 -1.87
N ASP A 59 -4.02 14.79 -1.25
CA ASP A 59 -5.10 14.04 -1.90
C ASP A 59 -6.24 14.98 -2.36
N ARG A 60 -6.65 15.92 -1.51
CA ARG A 60 -7.77 16.82 -1.80
C ARG A 60 -7.42 17.94 -2.76
N ARG A 61 -6.28 18.62 -2.55
CA ARG A 61 -5.94 19.85 -3.28
C ARG A 61 -5.15 19.58 -4.57
N CYS A 62 -4.44 18.46 -4.64
CA CYS A 62 -3.55 18.14 -5.77
C CYS A 62 -4.03 16.94 -6.59
N PHE A 63 -4.59 15.91 -5.95
CA PHE A 63 -5.10 14.71 -6.62
C PHE A 63 -6.62 14.70 -6.80
N PHE A 64 -7.30 15.78 -6.42
CA PHE A 64 -8.75 15.99 -6.59
C PHE A 64 -9.64 14.91 -5.94
N ALA A 65 -9.11 14.16 -4.97
CA ALA A 65 -9.89 13.24 -4.17
C ALA A 65 -10.90 14.03 -3.31
N ASN A 66 -12.12 13.51 -3.20
CA ASN A 66 -13.18 14.17 -2.45
C ASN A 66 -13.86 13.20 -1.49
N SER A 67 -14.70 13.71 -0.60
CA SER A 67 -15.46 12.92 0.39
C SER A 67 -16.97 13.14 0.25
N ARG A 68 -17.44 13.47 -0.96
CA ARG A 68 -18.84 13.87 -1.17
C ARG A 68 -19.83 12.72 -0.98
N ARG A 69 -19.40 11.47 -1.17
CA ARG A 69 -20.27 10.29 -1.18
C ARG A 69 -20.07 9.36 0.02
N VAL A 70 -19.48 9.85 1.12
CA VAL A 70 -19.22 9.06 2.33
C VAL A 70 -20.50 8.46 2.93
N HIS A 71 -21.64 9.16 2.82
CA HIS A 71 -22.94 8.68 3.30
C HIS A 71 -23.71 7.83 2.28
N SER A 72 -23.05 7.41 1.19
CA SER A 72 -23.64 6.54 0.18
C SER A 72 -23.76 5.10 0.69
N GLU A 73 -24.77 4.37 0.24
CA GLU A 73 -24.91 2.91 0.48
C GLU A 73 -23.66 2.15 -0.01
N TRP A 74 -22.99 2.65 -1.06
CA TRP A 74 -21.75 2.09 -1.56
C TRP A 74 -20.63 2.07 -0.51
N TYR A 75 -20.51 3.11 0.31
CA TYR A 75 -19.50 3.15 1.37
C TYR A 75 -19.74 2.03 2.38
N PHE A 76 -20.99 1.89 2.86
CA PHE A 76 -21.36 0.86 3.83
C PHE A 76 -21.28 -0.56 3.25
N ALA A 77 -21.69 -0.76 1.99
CA ALA A 77 -21.54 -2.03 1.28
C ALA A 77 -20.07 -2.46 1.22
N LEU A 78 -19.21 -1.59 0.70
CA LEU A 78 -17.78 -1.86 0.53
C LEU A 78 -17.08 -2.04 1.88
N GLN A 79 -17.46 -1.25 2.89
CA GLN A 79 -16.96 -1.41 4.25
C GLN A 79 -17.25 -2.81 4.80
N LYS A 80 -18.50 -3.28 4.74
CA LYS A 80 -18.89 -4.63 5.20
C LYS A 80 -18.14 -5.72 4.43
N ALA A 81 -18.07 -5.58 3.12
CA ALA A 81 -17.42 -6.58 2.29
C ALA A 81 -15.91 -6.63 2.54
N THR A 82 -15.26 -5.48 2.74
CA THR A 82 -13.83 -5.39 3.09
C THR A 82 -13.55 -6.05 4.45
N ILE A 83 -14.44 -5.86 5.43
CA ILE A 83 -14.37 -6.50 6.75
C ILE A 83 -14.36 -8.03 6.59
N ILE A 84 -15.29 -8.59 5.81
CA ILE A 84 -15.42 -10.04 5.62
C ILE A 84 -14.21 -10.61 4.87
N PHE A 85 -13.77 -9.97 3.78
CA PHE A 85 -12.57 -10.40 3.05
C PHE A 85 -11.35 -10.45 3.97
N ALA A 86 -11.17 -9.42 4.80
CA ALA A 86 -10.07 -9.40 5.74
C ALA A 86 -10.19 -10.48 6.82
N ASP A 87 -11.38 -10.80 7.34
CA ASP A 87 -11.50 -11.86 8.35
C ASP A 87 -11.21 -13.25 7.76
N GLN A 88 -11.69 -13.52 6.55
CA GLN A 88 -11.36 -14.75 5.82
C GLN A 88 -9.85 -14.87 5.62
N GLN A 89 -9.21 -13.80 5.12
CA GLN A 89 -7.79 -13.81 4.78
C GLN A 89 -6.88 -13.95 6.01
N ILE A 90 -7.28 -13.46 7.20
CA ILE A 90 -6.51 -13.71 8.44
C ILE A 90 -6.46 -15.23 8.68
N ILE A 91 -7.62 -15.88 8.65
CA ILE A 91 -7.74 -17.31 8.99
C ILE A 91 -7.06 -18.17 7.94
N THR A 92 -7.34 -17.93 6.65
CA THR A 92 -6.75 -18.73 5.57
C THR A 92 -5.26 -18.46 5.42
N GLY A 93 -4.80 -17.22 5.60
CA GLY A 93 -3.38 -16.83 5.54
C GLY A 93 -2.55 -17.44 6.68
N ILE A 94 -3.09 -17.48 7.91
CA ILE A 94 -2.43 -18.19 9.01
C ILE A 94 -2.48 -19.70 8.78
N GLY A 95 -3.63 -20.23 8.35
CA GLY A 95 -3.82 -21.65 8.09
C GLY A 95 -2.84 -22.21 7.06
N ILE A 96 -2.65 -21.51 5.92
CA ILE A 96 -1.72 -21.96 4.87
C ILE A 96 -0.26 -21.96 5.34
N LEU A 97 0.15 -20.96 6.15
CA LEU A 97 1.48 -20.94 6.74
C LEU A 97 1.65 -22.07 7.75
N VAL A 98 0.70 -22.26 8.68
CA VAL A 98 0.75 -23.32 9.68
C VAL A 98 0.80 -24.69 9.02
N ALA A 99 -0.01 -24.93 7.99
CA ALA A 99 0.02 -26.17 7.21
C ALA A 99 1.37 -26.35 6.48
N GLY A 100 1.92 -25.28 5.91
CA GLY A 100 3.26 -25.29 5.30
C GLY A 100 4.35 -25.67 6.30
N TYR A 101 4.37 -25.04 7.47
CA TYR A 101 5.32 -25.33 8.56
C TYR A 101 5.18 -26.77 9.06
N ALA A 102 3.96 -27.26 9.24
CA ALA A 102 3.70 -28.64 9.68
C ALA A 102 4.21 -29.69 8.70
N ASN A 103 4.28 -29.36 7.40
CA ASN A 103 4.76 -30.26 6.35
C ASN A 103 6.24 -30.04 5.96
N LEU A 104 6.99 -29.21 6.69
CA LEU A 104 8.42 -29.01 6.43
C LEU A 104 9.23 -30.30 6.55
N ASP A 105 8.96 -31.09 7.61
CA ASP A 105 9.64 -32.36 7.85
C ASP A 105 9.18 -33.46 6.88
N SER A 106 7.93 -33.37 6.42
CA SER A 106 7.36 -34.27 5.41
C SER A 106 7.93 -34.04 4.00
N GLY A 107 8.80 -33.04 3.82
CA GLY A 107 9.50 -32.80 2.56
C GLY A 107 8.75 -31.90 1.57
N ILE A 108 7.98 -30.92 2.03
CA ILE A 108 7.38 -29.92 1.14
C ILE A 108 8.45 -29.25 0.26
N SER A 109 8.20 -29.20 -1.06
CA SER A 109 9.19 -28.69 -2.01
C SER A 109 9.35 -27.17 -1.93
N ALA A 110 10.50 -26.66 -2.42
CA ALA A 110 10.77 -25.23 -2.52
C ALA A 110 9.72 -24.50 -3.37
N TYR A 111 9.22 -25.15 -4.42
CA TYR A 111 8.11 -24.65 -5.24
C TYR A 111 6.82 -24.44 -4.42
N HIS A 112 6.37 -25.44 -3.68
CA HIS A 112 5.16 -25.34 -2.86
C HIS A 112 5.33 -24.32 -1.73
N TRP A 113 6.51 -24.28 -1.12
CA TRP A 113 6.85 -23.30 -0.08
C TRP A 113 6.83 -21.86 -0.59
N GLN A 114 7.37 -21.63 -1.79
CA GLN A 114 7.31 -20.34 -2.47
C GLN A 114 5.84 -19.91 -2.64
N ILE A 115 4.98 -20.79 -3.15
CA ILE A 115 3.55 -20.48 -3.31
C ILE A 115 2.91 -20.16 -1.96
N ILE A 116 3.08 -21.00 -0.93
CA ILE A 116 2.54 -20.76 0.43
C ILE A 116 2.94 -19.38 0.95
N THR A 117 4.23 -19.06 0.86
CA THR A 117 4.79 -17.79 1.36
C THR A 117 4.13 -16.60 0.68
N TYR A 118 3.94 -16.65 -0.64
CA TYR A 118 3.34 -15.54 -1.38
C TYR A 118 1.81 -15.52 -1.36
N LEU A 119 1.12 -16.64 -1.08
CA LEU A 119 -0.31 -16.62 -0.73
C LEU A 119 -0.53 -15.89 0.59
N ALA A 120 0.31 -16.17 1.59
CA ALA A 120 0.29 -15.42 2.85
C ALA A 120 0.66 -13.94 2.67
N TRP A 121 1.57 -13.63 1.73
CA TRP A 121 1.83 -12.24 1.31
C TRP A 121 0.58 -11.56 0.74
N MET A 122 -0.23 -12.25 -0.08
CA MET A 122 -1.50 -11.71 -0.58
C MET A 122 -2.48 -11.41 0.55
N SER A 123 -2.64 -12.35 1.48
CA SER A 123 -3.46 -12.14 2.69
C SER A 123 -2.99 -10.92 3.51
N SER A 124 -1.68 -10.82 3.72
CA SER A 124 -1.04 -9.67 4.36
C SER A 124 -1.35 -8.34 3.65
N ASN A 125 -1.33 -8.31 2.31
CA ASN A 125 -1.67 -7.12 1.52
C ASN A 125 -3.16 -6.73 1.66
N VAL A 126 -4.07 -7.71 1.72
CA VAL A 126 -5.51 -7.47 2.04
C VAL A 126 -5.64 -6.76 3.38
N HIS A 127 -4.89 -7.17 4.40
CA HIS A 127 -4.95 -6.54 5.71
C HIS A 127 -4.39 -5.12 5.73
N LEU A 128 -3.26 -4.87 5.07
CA LEU A 128 -2.72 -3.52 4.96
C LEU A 128 -3.65 -2.57 4.19
N THR A 129 -4.32 -3.08 3.15
CA THR A 129 -5.34 -2.34 2.41
C THR A 129 -6.56 -2.06 3.29
N THR A 130 -6.99 -3.04 4.07
CA THR A 130 -8.10 -2.92 5.02
C THR A 130 -7.82 -1.90 6.12
N LEU A 131 -6.61 -1.90 6.70
CA LEU A 131 -6.20 -0.86 7.67
C LEU A 131 -6.23 0.53 7.07
N THR A 132 -5.89 0.65 5.79
CA THR A 132 -5.89 1.93 5.06
C THR A 132 -7.32 2.45 4.85
N LEU A 133 -8.28 1.57 4.55
CA LEU A 133 -9.68 1.93 4.30
C LEU A 133 -10.53 2.10 5.58
N LEU A 134 -10.30 1.26 6.58
CA LEU A 134 -11.20 1.10 7.72
C LEU A 134 -10.68 1.71 9.02
N ARG A 135 -9.64 2.54 8.97
CA ARG A 135 -9.04 3.14 10.16
C ARG A 135 -10.07 3.79 11.09
N ASP A 136 -10.95 4.64 10.58
CA ASP A 136 -11.93 5.35 11.42
C ASP A 136 -12.93 4.38 12.08
N TRP A 137 -13.32 3.33 11.36
CA TRP A 137 -14.19 2.28 11.89
C TRP A 137 -13.49 1.43 12.96
N LEU A 138 -12.21 1.12 12.76
CA LEU A 138 -11.39 0.39 13.74
C LEU A 138 -11.13 1.23 14.99
N ASP A 139 -10.96 2.54 14.86
CA ASP A 139 -10.81 3.46 15.99
C ASP A 139 -12.08 3.54 16.84
N ALA A 140 -13.26 3.49 16.21
CA ALA A 140 -14.53 3.34 16.90
C ALA A 140 -14.68 1.96 17.58
N ASN A 141 -14.23 0.88 16.94
CA ASN A 141 -14.40 -0.50 17.39
C ASN A 141 -13.10 -1.10 17.96
N ARG A 142 -12.68 -0.62 19.13
CA ARG A 142 -11.36 -0.95 19.72
C ARG A 142 -11.13 -2.45 19.96
N VAL A 143 -12.16 -3.21 20.32
CA VAL A 143 -12.04 -4.67 20.58
C VAL A 143 -11.77 -5.42 19.28
N LEU A 144 -12.60 -5.18 18.25
CA LEU A 144 -12.40 -5.77 16.92
C LEU A 144 -11.05 -5.37 16.31
N ARG A 145 -10.62 -4.12 16.56
CA ARG A 145 -9.29 -3.65 16.18
C ARG A 145 -8.17 -4.47 16.84
N ARG A 146 -8.23 -4.72 18.16
CA ARG A 146 -7.22 -5.52 18.87
C ARG A 146 -7.18 -6.96 18.35
N TRP A 147 -8.32 -7.59 18.16
CA TRP A 147 -8.42 -8.95 17.58
C TRP A 147 -7.73 -9.03 16.21
N ARG A 148 -8.06 -8.09 15.31
CA ARG A 148 -7.48 -8.05 13.97
C ARG A 148 -5.97 -7.77 13.99
N ILE A 149 -5.51 -6.81 14.80
CA ILE A 149 -4.07 -6.53 14.94
C ILE A 149 -3.34 -7.77 15.49
N ALA A 150 -3.92 -8.50 16.43
CA ALA A 150 -3.31 -9.73 16.95
C ALA A 150 -3.15 -10.77 15.83
N GLY A 151 -4.21 -11.05 15.06
CA GLY A 151 -4.16 -11.95 13.90
C GLY A 151 -3.15 -11.50 12.84
N MET A 152 -3.15 -10.21 12.47
CA MET A 152 -2.18 -9.64 11.54
C MET A 152 -0.73 -9.74 12.04
N THR A 153 -0.53 -9.61 13.35
CA THR A 153 0.81 -9.73 13.96
C THR A 153 1.30 -11.17 13.90
N ILE A 154 0.44 -12.15 14.20
CA ILE A 154 0.75 -13.58 14.06
C ILE A 154 1.08 -13.90 12.61
N LEU A 155 0.24 -13.46 11.66
CA LEU A 155 0.49 -13.64 10.23
C LEU A 155 1.82 -13.03 9.81
N LEU A 156 2.13 -11.80 10.25
CA LEU A 156 3.39 -11.13 9.93
C LEU A 156 4.60 -11.89 10.45
N LEU A 157 4.55 -12.39 11.69
CA LEU A 157 5.66 -13.16 12.27
C LEU A 157 5.91 -14.47 11.52
N LEU A 158 4.83 -15.21 11.22
CA LEU A 158 4.92 -16.44 10.43
C LEU A 158 5.42 -16.15 9.00
N LEU A 159 4.92 -15.09 8.35
CA LEU A 159 5.33 -14.71 7.01
C LEU A 159 6.79 -14.23 6.96
N ALA A 160 7.23 -13.44 7.95
CA ALA A 160 8.61 -12.98 8.05
C ALA A 160 9.57 -14.17 8.24
N ALA A 161 9.21 -15.14 9.07
CA ALA A 161 9.96 -16.38 9.19
C ALA A 161 9.95 -17.16 7.87
N ALA A 162 8.82 -17.23 7.17
CA ALA A 162 8.69 -18.02 5.95
C ALA A 162 9.50 -17.48 4.77
N LEU A 163 9.71 -16.17 4.75
CA LEU A 163 10.56 -15.51 3.78
C LEU A 163 12.07 -15.76 4.02
N MET A 164 12.51 -16.21 5.21
CA MET A 164 13.94 -16.37 5.52
C MET A 164 14.71 -17.25 4.52
N PRO A 165 14.25 -18.47 4.17
CA PRO A 165 14.94 -19.29 3.16
C PRO A 165 15.02 -18.61 1.78
N THR A 166 14.05 -17.76 1.44
CA THR A 166 14.03 -17.02 0.16
C THR A 166 15.15 -15.98 0.04
N THR A 167 15.82 -15.64 1.16
CA THR A 167 16.96 -14.70 1.17
C THR A 167 18.24 -15.30 0.62
N LYS A 168 18.32 -16.63 0.50
CA LYS A 168 19.54 -17.31 0.09
C LYS A 168 19.66 -17.29 -1.43
N TYR A 169 20.86 -17.02 -1.95
CA TYR A 169 21.13 -17.11 -3.40
C TYR A 169 20.75 -18.47 -4.00
N VAL A 170 20.99 -19.52 -3.23
CA VAL A 170 20.72 -20.92 -3.57
C VAL A 170 19.22 -21.17 -3.79
N TRP A 171 18.34 -20.47 -3.06
CA TRP A 171 16.89 -20.53 -3.26
C TRP A 171 16.48 -20.13 -4.68
N ILE A 172 17.04 -19.03 -5.17
CA ILE A 172 16.72 -18.50 -6.50
C ILE A 172 17.32 -19.37 -7.60
N SER A 173 18.50 -19.93 -7.35
CA SER A 173 19.09 -20.93 -8.25
C SER A 173 18.17 -22.14 -8.38
N ALA A 174 17.63 -22.63 -7.27
CA ALA A 174 16.70 -23.77 -7.24
C ALA A 174 15.37 -23.46 -7.95
N LEU A 175 14.81 -22.25 -7.75
CA LEU A 175 13.58 -21.81 -8.42
C LEU A 175 13.73 -21.55 -9.92
N ARG A 176 14.95 -21.32 -10.41
CA ARG A 176 15.25 -21.21 -11.86
C ARG A 176 15.56 -22.56 -12.51
N ASP A 177 15.27 -23.66 -11.80
CA ASP A 177 15.52 -25.03 -12.23
C ASP A 177 16.99 -25.31 -12.61
N HIS A 178 17.93 -24.59 -11.99
CA HIS A 178 19.34 -24.95 -12.07
C HIS A 178 19.65 -26.00 -10.99
N PRO A 179 20.05 -27.24 -11.35
CA PRO A 179 20.38 -28.24 -10.35
C PRO A 179 21.58 -27.78 -9.51
N LEU A 180 21.45 -27.84 -8.18
CA LEU A 180 22.48 -27.37 -7.22
C LEU A 180 23.77 -28.18 -7.24
N ARG A 181 23.76 -29.33 -7.91
CA ARG A 181 24.93 -30.14 -8.25
C ARG A 181 24.55 -30.98 -9.45
N GLN A 182 25.44 -31.10 -10.43
CA GLN A 182 25.28 -31.95 -11.60
C GLN A 182 25.02 -33.39 -11.13
N ALA A 183 23.75 -33.78 -11.03
CA ALA A 183 23.40 -35.17 -10.82
C ALA A 183 23.78 -35.90 -12.11
N SER A 184 24.50 -37.00 -11.92
CA SER A 184 24.89 -37.96 -12.95
C SER A 184 23.72 -38.17 -13.91
N TRP A 185 23.97 -37.91 -15.20
CA TRP A 185 23.06 -38.06 -16.31
C TRP A 185 22.38 -39.44 -16.27
N THR A 186 21.16 -39.55 -15.74
CA THR A 186 20.33 -40.75 -15.90
C THR A 186 19.48 -40.56 -17.16
N PRO A 187 19.56 -41.45 -18.18
CA PRO A 187 19.04 -41.16 -19.51
C PRO A 187 17.52 -41.13 -19.68
N ASP A 188 16.72 -41.38 -18.63
CA ASP A 188 15.31 -41.77 -18.80
C ASP A 188 14.28 -40.80 -18.20
N HIS A 189 14.73 -39.80 -17.43
CA HIS A 189 13.90 -38.69 -17.00
C HIS A 189 14.64 -37.41 -17.34
N GLY A 190 13.98 -36.46 -18.00
CA GLY A 190 14.53 -35.13 -18.19
C GLY A 190 14.86 -34.50 -16.83
N ASN A 191 15.46 -33.31 -16.82
CA ASN A 191 15.54 -32.53 -15.58
C ASN A 191 14.10 -32.15 -15.14
N ASP A 192 13.36 -33.06 -14.52
CA ASP A 192 11.93 -32.96 -14.19
C ASP A 192 11.74 -32.06 -12.96
N GLY A 193 12.21 -30.82 -13.03
CA GLY A 193 12.09 -29.84 -11.95
C GLY A 193 12.92 -30.20 -10.71
N LEU A 194 14.08 -30.83 -10.89
CA LEU A 194 14.95 -31.29 -9.78
C LEU A 194 15.32 -30.16 -8.81
N GLY A 195 15.46 -28.92 -9.30
CA GLY A 195 15.68 -27.75 -8.44
C GLY A 195 14.43 -27.33 -7.66
N LEU A 196 13.26 -27.37 -8.31
CA LEU A 196 11.96 -27.00 -7.74
C LEU A 196 11.48 -27.99 -6.67
N GLY A 197 11.83 -29.27 -6.84
CA GLY A 197 11.48 -30.37 -5.95
C GLY A 197 12.35 -30.52 -4.70
N ILE A 198 13.39 -29.69 -4.54
CA ILE A 198 14.23 -29.71 -3.33
C ILE A 198 13.36 -29.37 -2.11
N PRO A 199 13.38 -30.17 -1.03
CA PRO A 199 12.65 -29.87 0.20
C PRO A 199 13.01 -28.50 0.77
N ALA A 200 11.99 -27.69 1.09
CA ALA A 200 12.16 -26.34 1.59
C ALA A 200 12.98 -26.29 2.90
N LYS A 201 12.87 -27.33 3.74
CA LYS A 201 13.65 -27.49 4.97
C LYS A 201 15.16 -27.37 4.74
N CYS A 202 15.67 -27.85 3.60
CA CYS A 202 17.09 -27.79 3.26
C CYS A 202 17.64 -26.37 3.22
N PHE A 203 16.82 -25.36 2.91
CA PHE A 203 17.26 -23.96 2.75
C PHE A 203 17.32 -23.17 4.06
N TRP A 204 16.83 -23.73 5.17
CA TRP A 204 16.86 -23.06 6.47
C TRP A 204 18.26 -23.03 7.09
N ASP A 205 19.05 -24.09 6.90
CA ASP A 205 20.41 -24.22 7.43
C ASP A 205 21.46 -24.41 6.32
N PHE A 206 21.09 -24.14 5.05
CA PHE A 206 22.04 -24.29 3.96
C PHE A 206 23.18 -23.27 4.08
N ARG A 207 24.39 -23.78 4.35
CA ARG A 207 25.64 -23.03 4.33
C ARG A 207 26.52 -23.63 3.24
N ASP A 208 26.80 -22.87 2.18
CA ASP A 208 27.69 -23.32 1.11
C ASP A 208 29.15 -23.28 1.64
N PRO A 209 29.80 -24.44 1.86
CA PRO A 209 31.18 -24.46 2.36
C PRO A 209 32.17 -23.93 1.33
N SER A 210 31.80 -23.91 0.04
CA SER A 210 32.68 -23.52 -1.07
C SER A 210 32.76 -22.01 -1.31
N ARG A 211 31.80 -21.23 -0.77
CA ARG A 211 31.67 -19.80 -1.04
C ARG A 211 32.13 -18.87 0.08
N GLY A 212 32.63 -19.43 1.19
CA GLY A 212 33.45 -18.73 2.18
C GLY A 212 33.09 -17.26 2.45
N GLU A 213 31.93 -17.01 3.05
CA GLU A 213 31.56 -15.89 3.94
C GLU A 213 30.03 -15.74 4.02
N LEU A 214 29.49 -15.54 5.23
CA LEU A 214 28.05 -15.46 5.52
C LEU A 214 27.31 -14.37 4.70
N PHE A 215 28.01 -13.30 4.32
CA PHE A 215 27.42 -12.17 3.58
C PHE A 215 27.39 -12.37 2.06
N ARG A 216 28.12 -13.35 1.51
CA ARG A 216 28.18 -13.61 0.06
C ARG A 216 27.08 -14.56 -0.42
N ASP A 217 26.38 -15.22 0.50
CA ASP A 217 25.28 -16.16 0.21
C ASP A 217 23.87 -15.53 0.22
N VAL A 218 23.78 -14.23 0.54
CA VAL A 218 22.49 -13.51 0.58
C VAL A 218 22.18 -12.93 -0.80
N ASN A 219 21.03 -13.29 -1.36
CA ASN A 219 20.51 -12.58 -2.51
C ASN A 219 19.97 -11.21 -2.08
N ILE A 220 20.43 -10.15 -2.73
CA ILE A 220 20.08 -8.77 -2.38
C ILE A 220 18.62 -8.42 -2.75
N ASP A 221 17.96 -9.09 -3.71
CA ASP A 221 16.54 -8.79 -4.05
C ASP A 221 15.55 -9.19 -2.94
N SER A 222 15.87 -10.23 -2.16
CA SER A 222 15.00 -10.72 -1.10
C SER A 222 14.90 -9.78 0.12
N PRO A 223 15.98 -9.23 0.71
CA PRO A 223 15.89 -8.28 1.81
C PRO A 223 15.16 -6.98 1.44
N PHE A 224 15.08 -6.58 0.16
CA PHE A 224 14.21 -5.49 -0.26
C PHE A 224 12.73 -5.82 -0.04
N SER A 225 12.30 -7.04 -0.37
CA SER A 225 10.92 -7.49 -0.10
C SER A 225 10.61 -7.51 1.40
N PHE A 226 11.55 -7.97 2.22
CA PHE A 226 11.44 -7.89 3.69
C PHE A 226 11.32 -6.46 4.19
N ALA A 227 12.20 -5.57 3.72
CA ALA A 227 12.19 -4.17 4.13
C ALA A 227 10.86 -3.51 3.74
N ILE A 228 10.37 -3.73 2.51
CA ILE A 228 9.09 -3.20 2.04
C ILE A 228 7.93 -3.72 2.90
N LEU A 229 7.92 -5.03 3.21
CA LEU A 229 6.88 -5.64 4.03
C LEU A 229 6.90 -5.06 5.46
N ILE A 230 8.03 -5.15 6.15
CA ILE A 230 8.17 -4.73 7.54
C ILE A 230 7.93 -3.23 7.67
N LEU A 231 8.56 -2.40 6.82
CA LEU A 231 8.35 -0.96 6.83
C LEU A 231 6.90 -0.61 6.48
N GLY A 232 6.25 -1.35 5.57
CA GLY A 232 4.84 -1.19 5.25
C GLY A 232 3.92 -1.44 6.45
N TYR A 233 4.16 -2.53 7.19
CA TYR A 233 3.43 -2.82 8.44
C TYR A 233 3.67 -1.76 9.51
N VAL A 234 4.93 -1.42 9.76
CA VAL A 234 5.31 -0.41 10.76
C VAL A 234 4.68 0.94 10.41
N TRP A 235 4.75 1.34 9.15
CA TRP A 235 4.13 2.57 8.64
C TRP A 235 2.62 2.58 8.89
N LYS A 236 1.91 1.50 8.52
CA LYS A 236 0.45 1.43 8.64
C LYS A 236 -0.04 1.31 10.08
N LEU A 237 0.64 0.52 10.91
CA LEU A 237 0.35 0.41 12.34
C LEU A 237 0.64 1.71 13.09
N SER A 238 1.72 2.42 12.74
CA SER A 238 2.05 3.74 13.29
C SER A 238 0.94 4.75 12.99
N GLN A 239 0.40 4.72 11.76
CA GLN A 239 -0.70 5.60 11.40
C GLN A 239 -1.99 5.31 12.16
N LEU A 240 -2.24 4.08 12.61
CA LEU A 240 -3.47 3.68 13.30
C LEU A 240 -3.61 4.34 14.68
N TYR A 241 -2.54 4.40 15.48
CA TYR A 241 -2.61 4.99 16.82
C TYR A 241 -2.28 6.49 16.81
N ASN A 242 -3.16 7.33 17.39
CA ASN A 242 -2.95 8.78 17.44
C ASN A 242 -1.61 9.20 18.08
N GLY A 243 -1.21 8.54 19.17
CA GLY A 243 0.10 8.79 19.80
C GLY A 243 1.28 8.48 18.88
N SER A 244 1.27 7.30 18.25
CA SER A 244 2.32 6.89 17.30
C SER A 244 2.35 7.79 16.07
N ARG A 245 1.19 8.15 15.52
CA ARG A 245 1.06 9.08 14.40
C ARG A 245 1.63 10.46 14.72
N THR A 246 1.30 11.04 15.88
CA THR A 246 1.85 12.35 16.29
C THR A 246 3.36 12.29 16.50
N TRP A 247 3.87 11.20 17.10
CA TRP A 247 5.30 10.97 17.25
C TRP A 247 6.01 10.84 15.89
N SER A 248 5.45 10.05 14.98
CA SER A 248 5.95 9.84 13.62
C SER A 248 5.94 11.15 12.82
N LYS A 249 4.84 11.91 12.89
CA LYS A 249 4.72 13.23 12.23
C LYS A 249 5.74 14.22 12.80
N LYS A 250 5.97 14.22 14.12
CA LYS A 250 6.96 15.09 14.76
C LYS A 250 8.36 14.83 14.19
N TRP A 251 8.82 13.58 14.22
CA TRP A 251 10.20 13.24 13.89
C TRP A 251 10.47 13.11 12.39
N LEU A 252 9.57 12.47 11.63
CA LEU A 252 9.79 12.24 10.20
C LEU A 252 9.46 13.44 9.32
N ARG A 253 8.63 14.37 9.81
CA ARG A 253 8.16 15.51 9.03
C ARG A 253 8.47 16.86 9.67
N CYS A 254 7.93 17.12 10.86
CA CYS A 254 8.01 18.46 11.45
C CYS A 254 9.43 18.87 11.86
N VAL A 255 10.29 17.95 12.31
CA VAL A 255 11.68 18.26 12.67
C VAL A 255 12.52 18.61 11.43
N PRO A 256 12.54 17.79 10.37
CA PRO A 256 13.24 18.14 9.14
C PRO A 256 12.71 19.43 8.47
N GLU A 257 11.37 19.62 8.42
CA GLU A 257 10.77 20.87 7.95
C GLU A 257 11.26 22.06 8.79
N TRP A 258 11.20 21.95 10.12
CA TRP A 258 11.63 23.01 11.03
C TRP A 258 13.10 23.39 10.85
N LEU A 259 14.00 22.43 10.65
CA LEU A 259 15.42 22.70 10.43
C LEU A 259 15.65 23.55 9.17
N LEU A 260 15.02 23.17 8.05
CA LEU A 260 15.15 23.90 6.78
C LEU A 260 14.46 25.26 6.81
N GLU A 261 13.28 25.35 7.42
CA GLU A 261 12.58 26.63 7.61
C GLU A 261 13.38 27.57 8.51
N HIS A 262 13.97 27.06 9.60
CA HIS A 262 14.84 27.85 10.47
C HIS A 262 16.02 28.40 9.68
N ALA A 263 16.72 27.56 8.92
CA ALA A 263 17.84 27.98 8.08
C ALA A 263 17.41 29.04 7.05
N ALA A 264 16.25 28.85 6.38
CA ALA A 264 15.71 29.79 5.41
C ALA A 264 15.36 31.16 6.03
N ILE A 265 14.71 31.17 7.19
CA ILE A 265 14.36 32.40 7.90
C ILE A 265 15.60 33.11 8.44
N HIS A 266 16.59 32.36 8.94
CA HIS A 266 17.84 32.92 9.42
C HIS A 266 18.57 33.66 8.29
N GLU A 267 18.67 33.07 7.11
CA GLU A 267 19.28 33.70 5.93
C GLU A 267 18.48 34.89 5.38
N LEU A 268 17.14 34.90 5.52
CA LEU A 268 16.30 36.02 5.08
C LEU A 268 16.31 37.21 6.06
N ARG A 269 16.53 36.96 7.35
CA ARG A 269 16.54 37.99 8.41
C ARG A 269 17.93 38.47 8.78
N SER A 270 18.98 37.73 8.42
CA SER A 270 20.35 38.15 8.66
C SER A 270 20.63 39.44 7.87
N GLN A 271 21.02 40.50 8.59
CA GLN A 271 21.54 41.72 7.97
C GLN A 271 22.98 41.46 7.53
N HIS A 272 23.15 40.76 6.41
CA HIS A 272 24.47 40.45 5.87
C HIS A 272 24.95 41.54 4.91
N SER A 273 26.25 41.88 4.96
CA SER A 273 26.88 42.91 4.13
C SER A 273 26.99 42.52 2.64
N TRP A 274 26.92 41.23 2.32
CA TRP A 274 27.00 40.69 0.96
C TRP A 274 25.64 40.12 0.50
N PRO A 275 24.80 40.93 -0.19
CA PRO A 275 23.42 40.56 -0.54
C PRO A 275 23.34 39.45 -1.60
N PHE A 276 24.41 39.21 -2.36
CA PHE A 276 24.43 38.16 -3.38
C PHE A 276 24.59 36.75 -2.77
N GLY A 277 25.48 36.62 -1.77
CA GLY A 277 25.75 35.33 -1.11
C GLY A 277 24.54 34.78 -0.34
N SER A 278 23.84 35.62 0.42
CA SER A 278 22.64 35.21 1.15
C SER A 278 21.48 34.82 0.23
N ARG A 279 21.31 35.53 -0.90
CA ARG A 279 20.32 35.16 -1.93
C ARG A 279 20.62 33.80 -2.55
N LEU A 280 21.89 33.48 -2.82
CA LEU A 280 22.29 32.19 -3.35
C LEU A 280 22.04 31.07 -2.33
N ARG A 281 22.42 31.28 -1.06
CA ARG A 281 22.16 30.32 0.02
C ARG A 281 20.68 30.04 0.23
N TYR A 282 19.85 31.09 0.27
CA TYR A 282 18.39 30.94 0.34
C TYR A 282 17.85 30.10 -0.82
N ARG A 283 18.30 30.37 -2.06
CA ARG A 283 17.89 29.58 -3.23
C ARG A 283 18.29 28.10 -3.11
N LEU A 284 19.50 27.81 -2.64
CA LEU A 284 19.96 26.44 -2.41
C LEU A 284 19.12 25.73 -1.34
N ILE A 285 18.79 26.41 -0.25
CA ILE A 285 17.89 25.87 0.79
C ILE A 285 16.51 25.56 0.18
N MET A 286 15.94 26.45 -0.63
CA MET A 286 14.63 26.26 -1.24
C MET A 286 14.60 25.14 -2.30
N LEU A 287 15.71 24.94 -3.01
CA LEU A 287 15.90 23.84 -3.97
C LEU A 287 15.83 22.48 -3.29
N VAL A 288 16.25 22.38 -2.02
CA VAL A 288 16.12 21.16 -1.21
C VAL A 288 14.76 21.09 -0.50
N TYR A 289 14.31 22.22 0.07
CA TYR A 289 13.09 22.29 0.87
C TYR A 289 11.83 21.92 0.07
N VAL A 290 11.63 22.48 -1.12
CA VAL A 290 10.38 22.27 -1.87
C VAL A 290 10.20 20.81 -2.32
N PRO A 291 11.19 20.14 -2.92
CA PRO A 291 11.08 18.72 -3.26
C PRO A 291 10.93 17.82 -2.04
N MET A 292 11.62 18.15 -0.95
CA MET A 292 11.54 17.39 0.29
C MET A 292 10.14 17.49 0.92
N VAL A 293 9.53 18.69 0.95
CA VAL A 293 8.13 18.86 1.35
C VAL A 293 7.20 18.12 0.39
N ALA A 294 7.38 18.25 -0.92
CA ALA A 294 6.54 17.55 -1.90
C ALA A 294 6.60 16.03 -1.72
N TRP A 295 7.79 15.47 -1.47
CA TRP A 295 8.00 14.05 -1.20
C TRP A 295 7.29 13.60 0.09
N LEU A 296 7.45 14.35 1.18
CA LEU A 296 6.78 14.03 2.45
C LEU A 296 5.25 14.14 2.36
N GLU A 297 4.74 15.12 1.59
CA GLU A 297 3.31 15.27 1.34
C GLU A 297 2.77 14.14 0.47
N PHE A 298 3.55 13.70 -0.52
CA PHE A 298 3.22 12.51 -1.30
C PHE A 298 3.19 11.28 -0.38
N LEU A 299 4.22 11.03 0.43
CA LEU A 299 4.28 9.86 1.30
C LEU A 299 3.14 9.80 2.33
N ASP A 300 2.73 10.93 2.91
CA ASP A 300 1.59 10.97 3.85
C ASP A 300 0.22 10.79 3.15
N SER A 301 0.16 10.94 1.83
CA SER A 301 -1.07 10.85 1.04
C SER A 301 -1.68 9.43 1.02
N PHE A 302 -2.99 9.38 0.83
CA PHE A 302 -3.71 8.13 0.58
C PHE A 302 -3.24 7.50 -0.74
N ALA A 303 -2.95 8.32 -1.76
CA ALA A 303 -2.47 7.83 -3.05
C ALA A 303 -1.14 7.06 -2.96
N ALA A 304 -0.17 7.51 -2.15
CA ALA A 304 1.08 6.78 -1.94
C ALA A 304 0.86 5.41 -1.30
N SER A 305 -0.14 5.31 -0.41
CA SER A 305 -0.54 4.04 0.17
C SER A 305 -1.08 3.07 -0.87
N LEU A 306 -1.91 3.55 -1.80
CA LEU A 306 -2.44 2.74 -2.90
C LEU A 306 -1.30 2.25 -3.82
N TRP A 307 -0.32 3.10 -4.14
CA TRP A 307 0.84 2.70 -4.92
C TRP A 307 1.65 1.60 -4.23
N LEU A 308 2.02 1.79 -2.96
CA LEU A 308 2.80 0.79 -2.21
C LEU A 308 2.09 -0.58 -2.20
N LEU A 309 0.79 -0.57 -1.92
CA LEU A 309 -0.02 -1.78 -1.84
C LEU A 309 -0.17 -2.45 -3.22
N LEU A 310 -0.42 -1.68 -4.28
CA LEU A 310 -0.54 -2.19 -5.65
C LEU A 310 0.77 -2.81 -6.15
N LEU A 311 1.90 -2.12 -5.96
CA LEU A 311 3.21 -2.65 -6.32
C LEU A 311 3.53 -3.93 -5.53
N GLY A 312 3.17 -3.98 -4.25
CA GLY A 312 3.28 -5.19 -3.43
C GLY A 312 2.43 -6.36 -3.92
N LEU A 313 1.24 -6.10 -4.48
CA LEU A 313 0.40 -7.13 -5.12
C LEU A 313 1.02 -7.64 -6.42
N ILE A 314 1.49 -6.73 -7.29
CA ILE A 314 2.12 -7.13 -8.55
C ILE A 314 3.35 -7.99 -8.28
N TRP A 315 4.21 -7.55 -7.33
CA TRP A 315 5.37 -8.33 -6.91
C TRP A 315 4.99 -9.71 -6.38
N GLY A 316 4.03 -9.79 -5.46
CA GLY A 316 3.57 -11.08 -4.93
C GLY A 316 3.02 -12.00 -6.02
N SER A 317 2.29 -11.44 -7.00
CA SER A 317 1.72 -12.22 -8.11
C SER A 317 2.80 -12.80 -9.00
N MET A 318 3.84 -12.01 -9.33
CA MET A 318 4.98 -12.50 -10.10
C MET A 318 5.67 -13.67 -9.38
N GLN A 319 5.82 -13.58 -8.07
CA GLN A 319 6.46 -14.62 -7.26
C GLN A 319 5.65 -15.93 -7.13
N ILE A 320 4.34 -15.88 -7.40
CA ILE A 320 3.47 -17.06 -7.48
C ILE A 320 3.47 -17.64 -8.90
N PHE A 321 3.23 -16.80 -9.91
CA PHE A 321 2.96 -17.26 -11.27
C PHE A 321 4.24 -17.56 -12.08
N LEU A 322 5.36 -16.88 -11.83
CA LEU A 322 6.60 -17.18 -12.57
C LEU A 322 7.10 -18.60 -12.28
N PRO A 323 7.27 -19.04 -11.01
CA PRO A 323 7.71 -20.42 -10.74
C PRO A 323 6.72 -21.48 -11.24
N ARG A 324 5.41 -21.20 -11.18
CA ARG A 324 4.37 -22.09 -11.68
C ARG A 324 4.41 -22.26 -13.19
N ASN A 325 4.68 -21.20 -13.93
CA ASN A 325 4.83 -21.27 -15.39
C ASN A 325 6.12 -21.97 -15.82
N SER A 326 7.12 -22.02 -14.94
CA SER A 326 8.37 -22.76 -15.15
C SER A 326 8.32 -24.21 -14.65
N ALA A 327 7.26 -24.62 -13.94
CA ALA A 327 7.12 -25.97 -13.42
C ALA A 327 6.82 -27.00 -14.53
N PRO A 328 7.18 -28.29 -14.35
CA PRO A 328 6.88 -29.34 -15.31
C PRO A 328 5.39 -29.42 -15.66
N SER A 329 5.08 -29.63 -16.94
CA SER A 329 3.71 -29.59 -17.46
C SER A 329 2.75 -30.59 -16.82
N HIS A 330 3.26 -31.77 -16.42
CA HIS A 330 2.47 -32.79 -15.74
C HIS A 330 2.01 -32.32 -14.35
N VAL A 331 2.90 -31.67 -13.58
CA VAL A 331 2.60 -31.07 -12.27
C VAL A 331 1.54 -30.00 -12.41
N VAL A 332 1.72 -29.06 -13.35
CA VAL A 332 0.77 -27.96 -13.58
C VAL A 332 -0.60 -28.49 -13.98
N ARG A 333 -0.66 -29.56 -14.77
CA ARG A 333 -1.93 -30.18 -15.19
C ARG A 333 -2.67 -30.79 -14.01
N GLU A 334 -1.99 -31.53 -13.14
CA GLU A 334 -2.57 -32.14 -11.95
C GLU A 334 -3.04 -31.08 -10.95
N GLU A 335 -2.26 -30.01 -10.75
CA GLU A 335 -2.65 -28.88 -9.89
C GLU A 335 -3.81 -28.07 -10.45
N SER A 336 -4.07 -28.16 -11.75
CA SER A 336 -5.20 -27.48 -12.40
C SER A 336 -6.50 -28.30 -12.36
N VAL A 337 -6.48 -29.52 -11.80
CA VAL A 337 -7.69 -30.33 -11.61
C VAL A 337 -8.49 -29.79 -10.42
N TRP A 338 -9.75 -29.47 -10.66
CA TRP A 338 -10.65 -28.93 -9.64
C TRP A 338 -11.06 -30.00 -8.63
N GLY A 339 -10.49 -29.93 -7.43
CA GLY A 339 -10.88 -30.74 -6.27
C GLY A 339 -11.63 -29.94 -5.20
N PHE A 340 -12.10 -30.63 -4.15
CA PHE A 340 -12.77 -30.00 -3.01
C PHE A 340 -11.93 -28.88 -2.36
N GLY A 341 -10.64 -29.15 -2.11
CA GLY A 341 -9.69 -28.19 -1.52
C GLY A 341 -9.49 -26.92 -2.36
N GLN A 342 -9.76 -26.98 -3.67
CA GLN A 342 -9.66 -25.83 -4.58
C GLN A 342 -10.98 -25.06 -4.73
N ILE A 343 -12.12 -25.75 -4.68
CA ILE A 343 -13.45 -25.14 -4.86
C ILE A 343 -13.88 -24.39 -3.60
N LEU A 344 -13.66 -24.98 -2.43
CA LEU A 344 -14.14 -24.40 -1.16
C LEU A 344 -13.60 -22.97 -0.90
N PRO A 345 -12.30 -22.68 -1.08
CA PRO A 345 -11.78 -21.32 -0.91
C PRO A 345 -12.38 -20.31 -1.89
N LEU A 346 -12.75 -20.72 -3.11
CA LEU A 346 -13.42 -19.84 -4.07
C LEU A 346 -14.87 -19.56 -3.67
N LEU A 347 -15.57 -20.54 -3.13
CA LEU A 347 -16.94 -20.33 -2.64
C LEU A 347 -16.99 -19.33 -1.49
N PHE A 348 -15.94 -19.25 -0.66
CA PHE A 348 -15.85 -18.21 0.37
C PHE A 348 -15.83 -16.79 -0.20
N LEU A 349 -15.37 -16.58 -1.45
CA LEU A 349 -15.45 -15.27 -2.13
C LEU A 349 -16.89 -14.81 -2.37
N LEU A 350 -17.88 -15.71 -2.29
CA LEU A 350 -19.29 -15.36 -2.38
C LEU A 350 -19.80 -14.65 -1.12
N GLN A 351 -19.17 -14.83 0.06
CA GLN A 351 -19.67 -14.22 1.30
C GLN A 351 -19.62 -12.69 1.27
N PRO A 352 -18.52 -12.03 0.87
CA PRO A 352 -18.51 -10.58 0.70
C PRO A 352 -19.52 -10.10 -0.34
N ALA A 353 -19.67 -10.83 -1.46
CA ALA A 353 -20.65 -10.49 -2.50
C ALA A 353 -22.09 -10.56 -1.96
N ALA A 354 -22.44 -11.63 -1.25
CA ALA A 354 -23.72 -11.78 -0.58
C ALA A 354 -23.99 -10.64 0.40
N ALA A 355 -23.01 -10.28 1.24
CA ALA A 355 -23.14 -9.18 2.19
C ALA A 355 -23.35 -7.82 1.50
N THR A 356 -22.71 -7.57 0.36
CA THR A 356 -23.00 -6.35 -0.42
C THR A 356 -24.42 -6.36 -0.98
N PHE A 357 -24.85 -7.49 -1.54
CA PHE A 357 -26.19 -7.66 -2.09
C PHE A 357 -27.27 -7.47 -1.02
N GLU A 358 -27.13 -8.13 0.13
CA GLU A 358 -28.04 -7.99 1.27
C GLU A 358 -28.16 -6.54 1.72
N HIS A 359 -27.05 -5.79 1.77
CA HIS A 359 -27.09 -4.39 2.16
C HIS A 359 -27.83 -3.51 1.15
N PHE A 360 -27.60 -3.71 -0.15
CA PHE A 360 -28.33 -2.98 -1.19
C PHE A 360 -29.81 -3.34 -1.23
N TYR A 361 -30.13 -4.62 -1.02
CA TYR A 361 -31.51 -5.08 -0.94
C TYR A 361 -32.24 -4.47 0.26
N ALA A 362 -31.64 -4.53 1.46
CA ALA A 362 -32.21 -3.96 2.67
C ALA A 362 -32.41 -2.44 2.56
N SER A 363 -31.40 -1.71 2.06
CA SER A 363 -31.51 -0.26 1.87
C SER A 363 -32.57 0.13 0.83
N HIS A 364 -32.74 -0.66 -0.23
CA HIS A 364 -33.81 -0.46 -1.21
C HIS A 364 -35.19 -0.65 -0.56
N MET A 365 -35.37 -1.72 0.22
CA MET A 365 -36.63 -1.99 0.93
C MET A 365 -36.97 -0.91 1.96
N ASP A 366 -35.98 -0.44 2.73
CA ASP A 366 -36.13 0.65 3.68
C ASP A 366 -36.57 1.97 3.01
N ARG A 367 -35.99 2.29 1.84
CA ARG A 367 -36.38 3.49 1.07
C ARG A 367 -37.81 3.37 0.57
N LYS A 368 -38.22 2.19 0.09
CA LYS A 368 -39.59 1.92 -0.34
C LYS A 368 -40.57 2.11 0.81
N PHE A 369 -40.27 1.56 1.99
CA PHE A 369 -41.10 1.70 3.18
C PHE A 369 -41.20 3.16 3.64
N ARG A 370 -40.08 3.90 3.72
CA ARG A 370 -40.09 5.33 4.08
C ARG A 370 -40.89 6.18 3.10
N LYS A 371 -40.79 5.90 1.79
CA LYS A 371 -41.57 6.61 0.77
C LYS A 371 -43.07 6.38 0.98
N GLN A 372 -43.48 5.12 1.15
CA GLN A 372 -44.87 4.77 1.42
C GLN A 372 -45.39 5.41 2.72
N GLN A 373 -44.60 5.40 3.80
CA GLN A 373 -44.97 6.07 5.05
C GLN A 373 -45.08 7.59 4.89
N SER A 374 -44.20 8.22 4.11
CA SER A 374 -44.25 9.67 3.85
C SER A 374 -45.46 10.07 3.00
N GLU A 375 -45.84 9.25 2.02
CA GLU A 375 -47.07 9.44 1.22
C GLU A 375 -48.30 9.37 2.12
N LEU A 376 -48.36 8.37 3.01
CA LEU A 376 -49.47 8.19 3.95
C LEU A 376 -49.54 9.34 4.99
N LEU A 377 -48.40 9.81 5.50
CA LEU A 377 -48.34 10.98 6.39
C LEU A 377 -48.73 12.29 5.66
N LEU A 378 -48.37 12.44 4.39
CA LEU A 378 -48.78 13.59 3.57
C LEU A 378 -50.28 13.60 3.36
N GLU A 379 -50.91 12.45 3.12
CA GLU A 379 -52.37 12.32 3.03
C GLU A 379 -53.06 12.74 4.34
N MET A 380 -52.58 12.24 5.49
CA MET A 380 -53.09 12.66 6.80
C MET A 380 -52.92 14.16 7.05
N ARG A 381 -51.74 14.71 6.73
CA ARG A 381 -51.46 16.14 6.90
C ARG A 381 -52.29 17.02 5.98
N HIS A 382 -52.54 16.61 4.74
CA HIS A 382 -53.43 17.34 3.84
C HIS A 382 -54.85 17.42 4.44
N GLN A 383 -55.32 16.34 5.07
CA GLN A 383 -56.61 16.29 5.73
C GLN A 383 -56.70 17.20 6.98
N ASP A 384 -55.61 17.31 7.76
CA ASP A 384 -55.54 18.23 8.90
C ASP A 384 -55.24 19.69 8.49
N SER A 385 -54.54 19.90 7.37
CA SER A 385 -54.31 21.23 6.80
C SER A 385 -55.59 21.84 6.24
N MET A 386 -56.47 21.05 5.61
CA MET A 386 -57.81 21.51 5.24
C MET A 386 -58.63 21.94 6.47
N LYS A 387 -58.43 21.31 7.62
CA LYS A 387 -59.12 21.68 8.88
C LYS A 387 -58.52 22.93 9.55
N SER A 388 -57.20 23.12 9.47
CA SER A 388 -56.51 24.26 10.10
C SER A 388 -56.42 25.51 9.23
N LEU A 389 -56.52 25.40 7.90
CA LEU A 389 -56.61 26.56 6.99
C LEU A 389 -57.90 27.37 7.16
N GLN A 390 -58.89 26.84 7.87
CA GLN A 390 -60.10 27.58 8.24
C GLN A 390 -59.90 28.48 9.48
N SER A 391 -58.73 28.41 10.15
CA SER A 391 -58.48 29.10 11.43
C SER A 391 -57.40 30.18 11.43
N SER A 392 -56.52 30.28 10.43
CA SER A 392 -55.39 31.23 10.52
C SER A 392 -55.01 31.83 9.17
N VAL A 393 -55.67 32.94 8.83
CA VAL A 393 -55.22 33.90 7.81
C VAL A 393 -54.91 35.21 8.54
N THR A 394 -53.63 35.53 8.73
CA THR A 394 -52.98 36.84 8.97
C THR A 394 -51.54 36.53 9.44
N THR A 395 -50.43 37.11 8.99
CA THR A 395 -50.09 38.42 8.42
C THR A 395 -48.60 38.40 7.99
N LEU A 396 -48.24 39.20 6.96
CA LEU A 396 -47.00 40.01 6.79
C LEU A 396 -45.63 39.29 6.81
N ALA A 397 -44.50 39.82 6.32
CA ALA A 397 -44.07 40.73 5.26
C ALA A 397 -42.52 40.74 5.34
N ALA A 398 -41.86 40.92 4.20
CA ALA A 398 -40.51 41.42 3.91
C ALA A 398 -39.37 41.47 4.96
N SER A 399 -38.16 41.12 4.51
CA SER A 399 -36.88 41.87 4.58
C SER A 399 -35.73 40.86 4.44
N ASP A 400 -34.49 41.12 4.05
CA ASP A 400 -33.72 42.15 3.34
C ASP A 400 -32.25 41.66 3.47
N ALA A 401 -31.33 42.26 2.75
CA ALA A 401 -29.94 41.81 2.53
C ALA A 401 -29.05 41.63 3.79
N ASP A 402 -27.96 40.86 3.65
CA ASP A 402 -26.68 41.30 4.22
C ASP A 402 -25.48 40.85 3.36
N CYS A 403 -24.62 41.83 3.10
CA CYS A 403 -23.40 41.78 2.33
C CYS A 403 -22.20 41.60 3.28
N ASP A 404 -21.09 41.15 2.70
CA ASP A 404 -19.74 41.55 3.12
C ASP A 404 -19.28 41.20 4.55
N ALA A 405 -18.92 39.93 4.71
CA ALA A 405 -17.83 39.55 5.60
C ALA A 405 -16.85 38.63 4.85
N LEU A 406 -15.80 39.20 4.23
CA LEU A 406 -14.49 38.56 3.97
C LEU A 406 -13.51 39.47 3.20
N MET A 407 -13.30 40.69 3.67
CA MET A 407 -12.12 41.49 3.28
C MET A 407 -11.12 41.50 4.42
N ALA A 408 -10.21 40.52 4.42
CA ALA A 408 -8.84 40.62 4.97
C ALA A 408 -8.07 39.31 4.70
N LYS A 409 -7.89 38.93 3.43
CA LYS A 409 -6.83 37.98 3.06
C LYS A 409 -5.74 38.79 2.36
N GLU A 410 -4.84 39.36 3.15
CA GLU A 410 -3.64 40.02 2.67
C GLU A 410 -2.86 39.02 1.80
N THR A 411 -2.90 39.20 0.48
CA THR A 411 -2.35 38.26 -0.49
C THR A 411 -0.83 38.40 -0.52
N ALA A 412 -0.13 37.54 0.23
CA ALA A 412 1.29 37.34 0.05
C ALA A 412 1.56 36.97 -1.42
N THR A 413 2.36 37.78 -2.11
CA THR A 413 2.64 37.60 -3.54
C THR A 413 3.81 36.64 -3.80
N LYS A 414 4.67 36.42 -2.79
CA LYS A 414 5.87 35.57 -2.85
C LYS A 414 6.03 34.68 -1.62
N LEU A 415 6.67 33.53 -1.83
CA LEU A 415 7.01 32.61 -0.75
C LEU A 415 8.02 33.21 0.25
N SER A 416 8.96 34.03 -0.23
CA SER A 416 9.91 34.76 0.61
C SER A 416 9.23 35.71 1.60
N ASP A 417 8.10 36.30 1.21
CA ASP A 417 7.36 37.25 2.04
C ASP A 417 6.64 36.50 3.17
N CYS A 418 6.08 35.33 2.87
CA CYS A 418 5.55 34.41 3.87
C CYS A 418 6.63 34.03 4.90
N PHE A 419 7.83 33.63 4.45
CA PHE A 419 8.92 33.26 5.36
C PHE A 419 9.41 34.43 6.21
N ARG A 420 9.40 35.66 5.67
CA ARG A 420 9.85 36.85 6.40
C ARG A 420 8.93 37.17 7.58
N THR A 421 7.61 37.04 7.41
CA THR A 421 6.61 37.33 8.45
C THR A 421 6.30 36.13 9.36
N MET A 422 6.73 34.93 8.99
CA MET A 422 6.47 33.69 9.73
C MET A 422 7.12 33.65 11.12
N LYS A 423 6.36 33.25 12.14
CA LYS A 423 6.90 32.84 13.45
C LYS A 423 7.07 31.32 13.47
N LEU A 424 8.28 30.87 13.84
CA LEU A 424 8.61 29.44 13.83
C LEU A 424 7.98 28.72 15.03
N GLY A 425 6.94 27.92 14.80
CA GLY A 425 6.33 27.09 15.85
C GLY A 425 7.20 25.89 16.23
N ARG A 426 7.14 25.44 17.49
CA ARG A 426 7.88 24.24 17.95
C ARG A 426 7.36 22.98 17.24
N PRO A 427 8.24 22.04 16.82
CA PRO A 427 7.82 20.83 16.09
C PRO A 427 6.77 19.98 16.81
N GLY A 428 6.85 19.88 18.14
CA GLY A 428 5.88 19.12 18.94
C GLY A 428 4.46 19.70 18.89
N GLN A 429 4.32 21.02 18.88
CA GLN A 429 3.01 21.68 18.75
C GLN A 429 2.45 21.50 17.34
N ARG A 430 3.28 21.65 16.30
CA ARG A 430 2.89 21.40 14.90
C ARG A 430 2.50 19.95 14.61
N ALA A 431 3.10 18.99 15.31
CA ALA A 431 2.72 17.60 15.17
C ALA A 431 1.33 17.33 15.77
N ALA A 432 0.95 18.05 16.82
CA ALA A 432 -0.35 17.92 17.48
C ALA A 432 -1.48 18.65 16.73
N THR A 433 -1.17 19.76 16.05
CA THR A 433 -2.16 20.49 15.23
C THR A 433 -2.27 19.91 13.82
N ASN A 434 -3.48 19.89 13.26
CA ASN A 434 -3.75 19.47 11.88
C ASN A 434 -3.88 20.65 10.91
N GLU A 435 -3.50 21.85 11.35
CA GLU A 435 -3.57 23.06 10.55
C GLU A 435 -2.39 23.13 9.58
N THR A 436 -2.68 23.48 8.33
CA THR A 436 -1.66 23.72 7.31
C THR A 436 -1.11 25.14 7.48
N PRO A 437 0.21 25.30 7.67
CA PRO A 437 0.80 26.62 7.83
C PRO A 437 0.71 27.45 6.53
N PRO A 438 0.66 28.78 6.63
CA PRO A 438 0.32 29.67 5.52
C PRO A 438 1.31 29.61 4.34
N HIS A 439 2.60 29.37 4.59
CA HIS A 439 3.59 29.20 3.54
C HIS A 439 3.40 27.89 2.75
N GLN A 440 2.93 26.82 3.40
CA GLN A 440 2.53 25.59 2.71
C GLN A 440 1.24 25.81 1.93
N GLU A 441 0.28 26.59 2.44
CA GLU A 441 -0.92 26.96 1.65
C GLU A 441 -0.55 27.66 0.34
N PHE A 442 0.44 28.55 0.37
CA PHE A 442 0.97 29.19 -0.84
C PHE A 442 1.56 28.15 -1.79
N LEU A 443 2.35 27.19 -1.31
CA LEU A 443 2.88 26.09 -2.14
C LEU A 443 1.74 25.30 -2.81
N TYR A 444 0.69 24.94 -2.07
CA TYR A 444 -0.48 24.23 -2.61
C TYR A 444 -1.25 25.00 -3.69
N SER A 445 -1.22 26.33 -3.63
CA SER A 445 -1.84 27.17 -4.67
C SER A 445 -1.05 27.18 -5.98
N SER A 446 0.26 26.92 -5.91
CA SER A 446 1.17 26.96 -7.05
C SER A 446 0.98 25.76 -7.97
N GLN A 447 0.76 26.02 -9.26
CA GLN A 447 0.71 24.97 -10.29
C GLN A 447 2.02 24.19 -10.38
N PHE A 448 3.14 24.85 -10.12
CA PHE A 448 4.45 24.20 -10.13
C PHE A 448 4.57 23.11 -9.06
N PHE A 449 4.12 23.38 -7.84
CA PHE A 449 4.14 22.39 -6.75
C PHE A 449 3.21 21.21 -7.04
N LYS A 450 2.03 21.47 -7.60
CA LYS A 450 1.12 20.42 -8.08
C LYS A 450 1.78 19.56 -9.16
N SER A 451 2.52 20.17 -10.07
CA SER A 451 3.25 19.47 -11.12
C SER A 451 4.34 18.54 -10.58
N ILE A 452 5.07 18.93 -9.51
CA ILE A 452 6.00 18.04 -8.81
C ILE A 452 5.26 16.84 -8.20
N LEU A 453 4.11 17.06 -7.56
CA LEU A 453 3.35 15.96 -6.96
C LEU A 453 2.85 14.95 -8.00
N TRP A 454 2.37 15.44 -9.15
CA TRP A 454 1.97 14.58 -10.26
C TRP A 454 3.14 13.87 -10.95
N SER A 455 4.33 14.48 -10.97
CA SER A 455 5.52 13.82 -11.52
C SER A 455 5.94 12.61 -10.70
N TYR A 456 5.73 12.60 -9.38
CA TYR A 456 5.97 11.38 -8.57
C TYR A 456 5.11 10.19 -9.03
N HIS A 457 3.84 10.40 -9.40
CA HIS A 457 3.00 9.33 -9.94
C HIS A 457 3.59 8.74 -11.22
N LEU A 458 4.03 9.60 -12.15
CA LEU A 458 4.63 9.18 -13.41
C LEU A 458 5.97 8.47 -13.21
N LEU A 459 6.80 8.96 -12.29
CA LEU A 459 8.09 8.34 -11.97
C LEU A 459 7.91 6.98 -11.31
N ILE A 460 6.99 6.86 -10.35
CA ILE A 460 6.68 5.57 -9.72
C ILE A 460 6.17 4.57 -10.76
N LEU A 461 5.27 4.98 -11.65
CA LEU A 461 4.78 4.14 -12.74
C LEU A 461 5.93 3.72 -13.68
N GLY A 462 6.77 4.66 -14.11
CA GLY A 462 7.91 4.39 -14.99
C GLY A 462 8.92 3.43 -14.36
N CYS A 463 9.30 3.68 -13.10
CA CYS A 463 10.19 2.79 -12.34
C CYS A 463 9.56 1.40 -12.15
N ALA A 464 8.27 1.32 -11.82
CA ALA A 464 7.58 0.05 -11.66
C ALA A 464 7.56 -0.75 -12.97
N CYS A 465 7.20 -0.12 -14.09
CA CYS A 465 7.23 -0.76 -15.40
C CYS A 465 8.64 -1.28 -15.73
N LEU A 466 9.68 -0.49 -15.49
CA LEU A 466 11.06 -0.91 -15.72
C LEU A 466 11.47 -2.08 -14.81
N VAL A 467 11.20 -2.02 -13.52
CA VAL A 467 11.56 -3.08 -12.57
C VAL A 467 10.84 -4.38 -12.88
N PHE A 468 9.53 -4.33 -13.16
CA PHE A 468 8.75 -5.54 -13.45
C PHE A 468 9.05 -6.12 -14.83
N THR A 469 9.31 -5.31 -15.84
CA THR A 469 9.75 -5.82 -17.16
C THR A 469 11.10 -6.50 -17.06
N VAL A 470 12.08 -5.89 -16.38
CA VAL A 470 13.39 -6.50 -16.13
C VAL A 470 13.23 -7.78 -15.31
N SER A 471 12.39 -7.78 -14.27
CA SER A 471 12.13 -8.96 -13.45
C SER A 471 11.57 -10.11 -14.28
N GLY A 472 10.57 -9.87 -15.13
CA GLY A 472 10.00 -10.87 -16.03
C GLY A 472 10.96 -11.36 -17.13
N LEU A 473 11.81 -10.48 -17.66
CA LEU A 473 12.85 -10.88 -18.62
C LEU A 473 13.98 -11.67 -17.96
N SER A 474 14.35 -11.30 -16.72
CA SER A 474 15.39 -11.98 -15.95
C SER A 474 15.03 -13.42 -15.60
N SER A 475 13.73 -13.74 -15.47
CA SER A 475 13.27 -15.13 -15.32
C SER A 475 13.48 -15.98 -16.58
N VAL A 476 13.69 -15.37 -17.75
CA VAL A 476 13.80 -16.09 -19.02
C VAL A 476 15.24 -16.27 -19.50
N SER A 477 16.17 -15.34 -19.23
CA SER A 477 17.50 -15.45 -19.87
C SER A 477 18.70 -14.75 -19.21
N LEU A 478 18.58 -14.00 -18.11
CA LEU A 478 19.74 -13.30 -17.55
C LEU A 478 19.81 -13.28 -16.02
N LYS A 479 21.03 -13.37 -15.48
CA LYS A 479 21.41 -12.94 -14.12
C LYS A 479 21.16 -11.43 -13.97
N GLY A 480 19.90 -11.01 -13.91
CA GLY A 480 19.52 -9.63 -13.66
C GLY A 480 19.47 -9.39 -12.16
N ASN A 481 20.32 -8.50 -11.65
CA ASN A 481 20.23 -7.92 -10.32
C ASN A 481 19.05 -6.92 -10.31
N VAL A 482 17.82 -7.40 -10.08
CA VAL A 482 16.59 -6.59 -10.16
C VAL A 482 16.65 -5.39 -9.20
N TRP A 483 17.28 -5.58 -8.04
CA TRP A 483 17.53 -4.54 -7.05
C TRP A 483 18.36 -3.37 -7.59
N GLU A 484 19.33 -3.59 -8.48
CA GLU A 484 20.13 -2.50 -9.06
C GLU A 484 19.24 -1.56 -9.86
N TRP A 485 18.36 -2.11 -10.68
CA TRP A 485 17.42 -1.34 -11.48
C TRP A 485 16.42 -0.57 -10.62
N ALA A 486 15.99 -1.15 -9.49
CA ALA A 486 15.16 -0.45 -8.52
C ALA A 486 15.91 0.73 -7.89
N ILE A 487 17.17 0.55 -7.47
CA ILE A 487 18.00 1.62 -6.89
C ILE A 487 18.26 2.71 -7.93
N TRP A 488 18.69 2.35 -9.14
CA TRP A 488 18.94 3.30 -10.23
C TRP A 488 17.67 4.05 -10.63
N GLY A 489 16.51 3.37 -10.63
CA GLY A 489 15.22 4.00 -10.87
C GLY A 489 14.87 5.04 -9.81
N VAL A 490 15.03 4.69 -8.52
CA VAL A 490 14.77 5.62 -7.40
C VAL A 490 15.76 6.78 -7.40
N ALA A 491 17.06 6.49 -7.53
CA ALA A 491 18.12 7.51 -7.55
C ALA A 491 17.98 8.43 -8.77
N GLY A 492 17.68 7.88 -9.94
CA GLY A 492 17.42 8.62 -11.17
C GLY A 492 16.17 9.50 -11.05
N SER A 493 15.10 9.01 -10.45
CA SER A 493 13.88 9.78 -10.18
C SER A 493 14.14 10.94 -9.22
N PHE A 494 14.87 10.67 -8.14
CA PHE A 494 15.25 11.71 -7.16
C PHE A 494 16.17 12.76 -7.78
N GLY A 495 17.18 12.31 -8.55
CA GLY A 495 18.09 13.18 -9.29
C GLY A 495 17.36 14.04 -10.32
N TRP A 496 16.44 13.47 -11.11
CA TRP A 496 15.62 14.19 -12.07
C TRP A 496 14.81 15.30 -11.41
N ILE A 497 14.15 15.01 -10.28
CA ILE A 497 13.36 16.00 -9.57
C ILE A 497 14.26 17.09 -8.96
N CYS A 498 15.28 16.70 -8.20
CA CYS A 498 16.06 17.65 -7.41
C CYS A 498 17.06 18.46 -8.24
N LEU A 499 17.66 17.87 -9.28
CA LEU A 499 18.76 18.49 -10.05
C LEU A 499 18.29 19.13 -11.36
N ILE A 500 17.16 18.68 -11.92
CA ILE A 500 16.71 19.13 -13.24
C ILE A 500 15.36 19.84 -13.12
N TYR A 501 14.35 19.14 -12.65
CA TYR A 501 12.97 19.63 -12.67
C TYR A 501 12.77 20.85 -11.77
N VAL A 502 13.28 20.79 -10.53
CA VAL A 502 13.10 21.84 -9.55
C VAL A 502 13.95 23.08 -9.83
N PRO A 503 15.23 22.96 -10.22
CA PRO A 503 16.04 24.11 -10.60
C PRO A 503 15.46 24.85 -11.81
N ILE A 504 15.11 24.13 -12.88
CA ILE A 504 14.49 24.71 -14.08
C ILE A 504 13.16 25.38 -13.69
N GLY A 505 12.31 24.67 -12.96
CA GLY A 505 11.03 25.20 -12.50
C GLY A 505 11.15 26.42 -11.59
N SER A 506 12.18 26.50 -10.76
CA SER A 506 12.48 27.64 -9.88
C SER A 506 12.85 28.90 -10.68
N PHE A 507 13.40 28.79 -11.89
CA PHE A 507 13.68 29.96 -12.73
C PHE A 507 12.40 30.56 -13.34
N PHE A 508 11.44 29.71 -13.69
CA PHE A 508 10.21 30.11 -14.38
C PHE A 508 9.02 30.38 -13.43
N SER A 509 9.04 29.81 -12.23
CA SER A 509 7.93 29.92 -11.28
C SER A 509 7.94 31.24 -10.50
N LYS A 510 6.82 31.96 -10.54
CA LYS A 510 6.58 33.14 -9.69
C LYS A 510 6.67 32.82 -8.19
N ALA A 511 6.52 31.55 -7.79
CA ALA A 511 6.64 31.14 -6.39
C ALA A 511 8.08 31.23 -5.83
N PHE A 512 9.09 31.26 -6.70
CA PHE A 512 10.52 31.28 -6.34
C PHE A 512 11.23 32.61 -6.69
N LYS A 513 10.57 33.51 -7.44
CA LYS A 513 11.04 34.88 -7.73
C LYS A 513 10.65 35.84 -6.61
#